data_AF-A0A3S0CZW7-F1
#
_entry.id   AF-A0A3S0CZW7-F1
#
_cell.length_a   1.000
_cell.length_b   1.000
_cell.length_c   1.000
_cell.angle_alpha   90.00
_cell.angle_beta   90.00
_cell.angle_gamma   90.00
#
_symmetry.space_group_name_H-M   'P 1'
#
loop_
_entity.id
_entity.type
_entity.pdbx_description
1 polymer ?
#
loop_
_entity_poly.entity_id
_entity_poly.type
_entity_poly.pdbx_seq_one_letter_code
_entity_poly.pdbx_strand_id
1 'polypeptide(L)' 'MGESRPVWVSREQIPEVFGIAARTVDRALADGARIVRRFVGRKPVYQVDSIDAWLAGLDEDRPGQATT' A
#
# COMPACT_ATOMS: atom_id res chain seq x y z
N MET A 1 -2.02 17.47 20.33
CA MET A 1 -1.82 16.20 19.60
C MET A 1 -2.06 16.53 18.14
N GLY A 2 -1.01 16.55 17.32
CA GLY A 2 -1.15 16.94 15.92
C GLY A 2 -2.01 15.91 15.19
N GLU A 3 -3.12 16.34 14.59
CA GLU A 3 -3.90 15.51 13.68
C GLU A 3 -3.02 15.22 12.46
N SER A 4 -2.31 14.08 12.49
CA SER A 4 -1.61 13.58 11.31
C SER A 4 -2.67 13.26 10.28
N ARG A 5 -2.86 14.19 9.34
CA ARG A 5 -3.83 13.99 8.26
C ARG A 5 -3.37 12.78 7.45
N PRO A 6 -4.30 11.87 7.10
CA PRO A 6 -3.94 10.70 6.30
C PRO A 6 -3.27 11.16 5.01
N VAL A 7 -2.10 10.58 4.72
CA VAL A 7 -1.35 10.87 3.50
C VAL A 7 -1.91 10.03 2.37
N TRP A 8 -2.15 10.67 1.22
CA TRP A 8 -2.72 10.04 0.04
C TRP A 8 -1.76 10.12 -1.13
N VAL A 9 -1.61 9.02 -1.85
CA VAL A 9 -0.72 8.90 -3.01
C VAL A 9 -1.48 8.38 -4.22
N SER A 10 -1.10 8.84 -5.41
CA SER A 10 -1.65 8.33 -6.66
C SER A 10 -1.03 6.98 -6.98
N ARG A 11 -1.72 6.15 -7.76
CA ARG A 11 -1.22 4.82 -8.19
C ARG A 11 0.20 4.86 -8.74
N GLU A 12 0.51 5.89 -9.52
CA GLU A 12 1.82 6.10 -10.15
C GLU A 12 2.94 6.41 -9.15
N GLN A 13 2.59 6.98 -7.99
CA GLN A 13 3.53 7.35 -6.94
C GLN A 13 3.81 6.20 -5.95
N ILE A 14 2.91 5.22 -5.85
CA ILE A 14 3.06 4.08 -4.93
C ILE A 14 4.40 3.35 -5.14
N PRO A 15 4.82 3.01 -6.38
CA PRO A 15 6.11 2.34 -6.61
C PRO A 15 7.32 3.13 -6.09
N GLU A 16 7.31 4.45 -6.30
CA GLU A 16 8.41 5.32 -5.88
C GLU A 16 8.43 5.53 -4.37
N VAL A 17 7.27 5.69 -3.73
CA VAL A 17 7.14 5.93 -2.29
C VAL A 17 7.49 4.69 -1.47
N PHE A 18 7.05 3.51 -1.92
CA PHE A 18 7.21 2.26 -1.17
C PHE A 18 8.33 1.37 -1.69
N GLY A 19 9.02 1.76 -2.77
CA GLY A 19 10.09 0.96 -3.37
C GLY A 19 9.62 -0.38 -3.94
N ILE A 20 8.35 -0.51 -4.32
CA ILE A 20 7.76 -1.75 -4.84
C ILE A 20 7.50 -1.66 -6.35
N ALA A 21 7.50 -2.81 -7.03
CA ALA A 21 7.22 -2.83 -8.46
C ALA A 21 5.75 -2.46 -8.77
N ALA A 22 5.52 -1.70 -9.85
CA ALA A 22 4.17 -1.33 -10.29
C ALA A 22 3.25 -2.53 -10.54
N ARG A 23 3.83 -3.66 -10.99
CA ARG A 23 3.10 -4.95 -11.15
C ARG A 23 2.57 -5.50 -9.83
N THR A 24 3.30 -5.29 -8.73
CA THR A 24 2.90 -5.76 -7.40
C THR A 24 1.70 -4.96 -6.90
N VAL A 25 1.70 -3.65 -7.15
CA VAL A 25 0.56 -2.78 -6.87
C VAL A 25 -0.66 -3.18 -7.70
N ASP A 26 -0.49 -3.41 -9.01
CA ASP A 26 -1.60 -3.82 -9.88
C ASP A 26 -2.22 -5.14 -9.43
N ARG A 27 -1.37 -6.14 -9.13
CA ARG A 27 -1.82 -7.43 -8.59
C ARG A 27 -2.56 -7.26 -7.27
N ALA A 28 -2.03 -6.46 -6.33
CA ALA A 28 -2.68 -6.20 -5.05
C ALA A 28 -4.08 -5.60 -5.22
N LEU A 29 -4.21 -4.64 -6.13
CA LEU A 29 -5.48 -3.99 -6.42
C LEU A 29 -6.46 -4.93 -7.12
N ALA A 30 -5.98 -5.80 -8.00
CA ALA A 30 -6.78 -6.82 -8.68
C ALA A 30 -7.25 -7.92 -7.72
N ASP A 31 -6.41 -8.30 -6.76
CA ASP A 31 -6.68 -9.33 -5.75
C ASP A 31 -7.64 -8.84 -4.65
N GLY A 32 -7.88 -7.52 -4.58
CA GLY A 32 -8.75 -6.92 -3.57
C GLY A 32 -8.04 -6.69 -2.23
N ALA A 33 -6.74 -6.38 -2.26
CA ALA A 33 -5.98 -5.99 -1.07
C ALA A 33 -6.72 -4.93 -0.25
N ARG A 34 -6.59 -5.01 1.08
CA ARG A 34 -7.23 -4.10 2.05
C ARG A 34 -6.60 -2.71 2.07
N ILE A 35 -6.47 -2.09 0.90
CA ILE A 35 -5.92 -0.75 0.70
C ILE A 35 -7.08 0.25 0.60
N VAL A 36 -7.13 1.19 1.53
CA VAL A 36 -8.13 2.27 1.49
C VAL A 36 -7.88 3.14 0.26
N ARG A 37 -8.90 3.24 -0.59
CA ARG A 37 -8.91 4.08 -1.80
C ARG A 37 -9.99 5.15 -1.71
N ARG A 38 -9.73 6.31 -2.30
CA ARG A 38 -10.73 7.36 -2.57
C ARG A 38 -10.53 7.93 -3.96
N PHE A 39 -11.53 8.64 -4.46
CA PHE A 39 -11.45 9.33 -5.74
C PHE A 39 -11.28 10.83 -5.52
N VAL A 40 -10.30 11.42 -6.20
CA VAL A 40 -10.13 12.87 -6.28
C VAL A 40 -10.44 13.25 -7.73
N GLY A 41 -11.66 13.76 -7.95
CA GLY A 41 -12.23 13.88 -9.29
C GLY A 41 -12.42 12.49 -9.92
N ARG A 42 -11.74 12.22 -11.03
CA ARG A 42 -11.75 10.91 -11.71
C ARG A 42 -10.51 10.05 -11.43
N LYS A 43 -9.57 10.54 -10.62
CA LYS A 43 -8.31 9.83 -10.32
C LYS A 43 -8.41 9.08 -8.98
N PRO A 44 -8.13 7.78 -8.93
CA PRO A 44 -8.03 7.05 -7.67
C PRO A 44 -6.73 7.42 -6.94
N VAL A 45 -6.85 7.71 -5.65
CA VAL A 45 -5.73 7.88 -4.72
C VAL A 45 -5.88 6.92 -3.55
N TYR A 46 -4.77 6.54 -2.96
CA TYR A 46 -4.65 5.45 -2.00
C TYR A 46 -3.99 5.96 -0.73
N GLN A 47 -4.49 5.50 0.41
CA GLN A 47 -3.95 5.92 1.70
C GLN A 47 -2.63 5.21 1.99
N VAL A 48 -1.60 5.99 2.33
CA VAL A 48 -0.24 5.48 2.61
C VAL A 48 -0.26 4.44 3.73
N ASP A 49 -0.90 4.74 4.87
CA ASP A 49 -0.93 3.83 6.04
C ASP A 49 -1.57 2.47 5.72
N SER A 50 -2.59 2.45 4.85
CA SER A 50 -3.23 1.19 4.45
C SER A 50 -2.37 0.35 3.50
N ILE A 51 -1.56 1.02 2.66
CA ILE A 51 -0.58 0.33 1.80
C ILE A 51 0.53 -0.25 2.68
N ASP A 52 1.01 0.53 3.64
CA ASP A 52 2.04 0.10 4.60
C ASP A 52 1.59 -1.12 5.42
N ALA A 53 0.39 -1.05 6.00
CA ALA A 53 -0.19 -2.18 6.75
C ALA A 53 -0.38 -3.43 5.88
N TRP A 54 -0.76 -3.25 4.61
CA TRP A 54 -0.86 -4.36 3.67
C TRP A 54 0.52 -4.96 3.36
N LEU A 55 1.54 -4.12 3.10
CA LEU A 55 2.91 -4.57 2.86
C LEU A 55 3.51 -5.30 4.06
N ALA A 56 3.26 -4.81 5.28
CA ALA A 56 3.68 -5.46 6.51
C ALA A 56 3.06 -6.87 6.62
N GLY A 57 1.77 -7.01 6.29
CA GLY A 57 1.09 -8.31 6.28
C GLY A 57 1.61 -9.29 5.22
N LEU A 58 2.21 -8.81 4.13
CA LEU A 58 2.87 -9.68 3.14
C LEU A 58 4.21 -10.25 3.64
N ASP A 59 4.90 -9.56 4.55
CA ASP A 59 6.15 -10.07 5.12
C ASP A 59 5.88 -11.12 6.21
N GLU A 60 4.78 -10.97 6.97
CA GLU A 60 4.32 -11.99 7.93
C GLU A 60 3.84 -13.30 7.27
N ASP A 61 3.35 -13.26 6.02
CA ASP A 61 3.00 -14.45 5.24
C ASP A 61 4.22 -15.18 4.66
N ARG A 62 5.46 -14.77 5.00
CA ARG A 62 6.68 -15.48 4.63
C ARG A 62 7.02 -16.51 5.73
N PRO A 63 6.64 -17.80 5.61
CA PRO A 63 7.10 -18.82 6.54
C PRO A 63 8.61 -19.01 6.36
N GLY A 64 9.40 -18.44 7.27
CA GLY A 64 10.82 -18.73 7.40
C GLY A 64 11.74 -17.52 7.30
N GLN A 65 11.89 -16.82 8.41
CA GLN A 65 13.24 -16.57 8.92
C GLN A 65 13.32 -17.08 10.35
N ALA A 66 13.49 -18.40 10.46
CA ALA A 66 14.02 -19.00 11.67
C ALA A 66 15.49 -18.58 11.77
N THR A 67 15.79 -17.61 12.64
CA THR A 67 17.12 -17.45 13.23
C THR A 67 17.20 -18.40 14.41
N THR A 68 17.97 -19.47 14.29
CA THR A 68 18.73 -20.13 15.36
C THR A 68 19.81 -20.99 14.71
#